data_AF-A0A1Y6C0F2-F1
#
_entry.id   AF-A0A1Y6C0F2-F1
#
_cell.length_a   1.000
_cell.length_b   1.000
_cell.length_c   1.000
_cell.angle_alpha   90.00
_cell.angle_beta   90.00
_cell.angle_gamma   90.00
#
_symmetry.space_group_name_H-M   'P 1'
#
loop_
_entity.id
_entity.type
_entity.pdbx_description
1 polymer ?
#
loop_
_entity_poly.entity_id
_entity_poly.type
_entity_poly.pdbx_seq_one_letter_code
_entity_poly.pdbx_strand_id
1 'polypeptide(L)'
;MKNKGKANPKNDHAHHERVKLDCTCGRDITIEELIDCYPSQRKSILERFLPHINNAFRKYEIETCMRRMHFLAQVGHESGCLKYTAEILPKGVSESSVYDGYKGRGLIQITWKANYEKYGYFIGKELLEKNKSQLEAEDLATDSAGWFWTNGGVFNMNTTADPNDFIAITIAINGGFNGFEHRKSLLKNSYDSLNVTACKNLAVLRESMPDEAKKALAVDEYQLKDSIAFNNPRSAFAWGYWHDPNSKRSGTKKDKETSIAGYQRFLELIEKKPFKKKAFGLTPIQMEKIAKDAMQKKD
;
A
#
# COMPACT_ATOMS: atom_id res chain seq x y z
N MET A 1 12.43 43.82 51.77
CA MET A 1 11.57 43.18 50.75
C MET A 1 11.49 44.07 49.51
N LYS A 2 12.06 43.63 48.38
CA LYS A 2 11.63 43.92 46.99
C LYS A 2 12.62 43.23 46.06
N ASN A 3 12.29 42.01 45.69
CA ASN A 3 13.06 41.15 44.79
C ASN A 3 12.75 41.58 43.35
N LYS A 4 13.76 42.04 42.59
CA LYS A 4 13.61 42.35 41.16
C LYS A 4 13.77 41.05 40.36
N GLY A 5 12.66 40.50 39.89
CA GLY A 5 12.65 39.36 38.96
C GLY A 5 13.19 39.78 37.59
N LYS A 6 14.21 39.07 37.12
CA LYS A 6 14.72 39.16 35.74
C LYS A 6 13.72 38.49 34.79
N ALA A 7 13.44 39.16 33.67
CA ALA A 7 12.56 38.68 32.61
C ALA A 7 13.15 37.45 31.91
N ASN A 8 12.29 36.46 31.66
CA ASN A 8 12.58 35.29 30.84
C ASN A 8 12.13 35.58 29.40
N PRO A 9 12.98 35.44 28.36
CA PRO A 9 12.57 35.72 26.99
C PRO A 9 11.60 34.63 26.50
N LYS A 10 10.46 35.06 25.96
CA LYS A 10 9.47 34.19 25.32
C LYS A 10 10.08 33.59 24.05
N ASN A 11 10.01 32.27 23.93
CA ASN A 11 10.24 31.55 22.68
C ASN A 11 9.11 31.91 21.69
N ASP A 12 9.41 32.80 20.75
CA ASP A 12 8.59 32.98 19.55
C ASP A 12 8.90 31.82 18.58
N HIS A 13 8.21 30.70 18.76
CA HIS A 13 8.02 29.74 17.68
C HIS A 13 6.99 30.33 16.73
N ALA A 14 7.48 31.06 15.72
CA ALA A 14 6.67 31.50 14.60
C ALA A 14 6.05 30.27 13.93
N HIS A 15 4.77 30.01 14.22
CA HIS A 15 3.91 29.19 13.40
C HIS A 15 3.75 29.91 12.06
N HIS A 16 4.66 29.63 11.12
CA HIS A 16 4.40 29.94 9.72
C HIS A 16 3.13 29.20 9.33
N GLU A 17 2.05 29.96 9.17
CA GLU A 17 0.79 29.50 8.60
C GLU A 17 1.10 28.89 7.24
N ARG A 18 1.04 27.55 7.15
CA ARG A 18 1.39 26.82 5.94
C ARG A 18 0.39 27.22 4.86
N VAL A 19 0.86 27.92 3.82
CA VAL A 19 0.07 28.10 2.59
C VAL A 19 -0.16 26.71 2.02
N LYS A 20 -1.36 26.15 2.23
CA LYS A 20 -1.78 24.93 1.53
C LYS A 20 -1.87 25.28 0.04
N LEU A 21 -0.86 24.85 -0.71
CA LEU A 21 -0.92 24.80 -2.17
C LEU A 21 -2.18 24.03 -2.62
N ASP A 22 -2.60 24.26 -3.86
CA ASP A 22 -3.46 23.32 -4.59
C ASP A 22 -2.89 21.89 -4.49
N CYS A 23 -3.72 20.89 -4.80
CA CYS A 23 -3.33 19.48 -4.75
C CYS A 23 -2.00 19.20 -5.48
N THR A 24 -1.38 18.05 -5.22
CA THR A 24 -0.04 17.77 -5.77
C THR A 24 0.00 17.42 -7.26
N CYS A 25 -1.16 17.29 -7.90
CA CYS A 25 -1.26 16.92 -9.32
C CYS A 25 -0.44 17.90 -10.20
N GLY A 26 0.43 17.36 -11.06
CA GLY A 26 1.25 18.16 -11.98
C GLY A 26 2.50 18.83 -11.37
N ARG A 27 2.84 18.58 -10.10
CA ARG A 27 4.08 19.06 -9.47
C ARG A 27 4.74 17.99 -8.63
N ASP A 28 5.98 18.22 -8.22
CA ASP A 28 6.65 17.39 -7.23
C ASP A 28 6.04 17.58 -5.83
N ILE A 29 6.09 16.52 -5.01
CA ILE A 29 5.76 16.65 -3.59
C ILE A 29 6.93 17.28 -2.83
N THR A 30 6.62 18.02 -1.77
CA THR A 30 7.64 18.66 -0.92
C THR A 30 8.07 17.75 0.23
N ILE A 31 9.14 18.14 0.93
CA ILE A 31 9.57 17.42 2.13
C ILE A 31 8.53 17.52 3.25
N GLU A 32 7.85 18.65 3.40
CA GLU A 32 6.78 18.85 4.38
C GLU A 32 5.60 17.92 4.10
N GLU A 33 5.21 17.78 2.84
CA GLU A 33 4.13 16.86 2.44
C GLU A 33 4.52 15.41 2.73
N LEU A 34 5.78 15.02 2.45
CA LEU A 34 6.27 13.67 2.74
C LEU A 34 6.39 13.40 4.25
N ILE A 35 6.78 14.41 5.06
CA ILE A 35 6.76 14.33 6.53
C ILE A 35 5.34 14.06 7.02
N ASP A 36 4.34 14.78 6.51
CA ASP A 36 2.96 14.61 6.91
C ASP A 36 2.39 13.25 6.44
N CYS A 37 2.90 12.67 5.35
CA CYS A 37 2.59 11.28 4.96
C CYS A 37 3.15 10.27 5.98
N TYR A 38 4.38 10.50 6.48
CA TYR A 38 5.13 9.60 7.37
C TYR A 38 5.55 10.29 8.67
N PRO A 39 4.61 10.68 9.54
CA PRO A 39 4.87 11.61 10.66
C PRO A 39 5.83 11.07 11.73
N SER A 40 5.97 9.74 11.83
CA SER A 40 6.90 9.10 12.79
C SER A 40 8.28 8.80 12.20
N GLN A 41 8.53 9.13 10.92
CA GLN A 41 9.82 8.89 10.28
C GLN A 41 10.79 10.06 10.50
N ARG A 42 12.09 9.75 10.57
CA ARG A 42 13.14 10.75 10.65
C ARG A 42 13.19 11.55 9.36
N LYS A 43 13.15 12.87 9.48
CA LYS A 43 13.26 13.81 8.34
C LYS A 43 14.43 13.49 7.41
N SER A 44 15.60 13.16 7.97
CA SER A 44 16.79 12.84 7.16
C SER A 44 16.65 11.60 6.27
N ILE A 45 15.80 10.63 6.65
CA ILE A 45 15.46 9.50 5.78
C ILE A 45 14.55 9.99 4.65
N LEU A 46 13.54 10.78 4.98
CA LEU A 46 12.60 11.31 3.99
C LEU A 46 13.30 12.21 2.95
N GLU A 47 14.22 13.06 3.39
CA GLU A 47 15.02 13.95 2.51
C GLU A 47 15.85 13.15 1.49
N ARG A 48 16.41 12.00 1.90
CA ARG A 48 17.20 11.14 1.00
C ARG A 48 16.34 10.51 -0.10
N PHE A 49 15.11 10.11 0.24
CA PHE A 49 14.22 9.42 -0.70
C PHE A 49 13.36 10.35 -1.55
N LEU A 50 13.07 11.57 -1.08
CA LEU A 50 12.22 12.54 -1.77
C LEU A 50 12.54 12.73 -3.27
N PRO A 51 13.81 13.00 -3.68
CA PRO A 51 14.12 13.16 -5.10
C PRO A 51 13.83 11.90 -5.92
N HIS A 52 14.04 10.71 -5.35
CA HIS A 52 13.80 9.44 -6.02
C HIS A 52 12.30 9.11 -6.10
N ILE A 53 11.51 9.49 -5.09
CA ILE A 53 10.05 9.36 -5.10
C ILE A 53 9.45 10.25 -6.20
N ASN A 54 9.86 11.51 -6.27
CA ASN A 54 9.42 12.42 -7.33
C ASN A 54 9.85 11.94 -8.72
N ASN A 55 11.05 11.37 -8.84
CA ASN A 55 11.50 10.75 -10.08
C ASN A 55 10.63 9.54 -10.48
N ALA A 56 10.32 8.66 -9.52
CA ALA A 56 9.43 7.53 -9.77
C ALA A 56 8.03 7.99 -10.17
N PHE A 57 7.51 9.07 -9.58
CA PHE A 57 6.22 9.62 -9.99
C PHE A 57 6.17 10.01 -11.46
N ARG A 58 7.22 10.68 -11.95
CA ARG A 58 7.32 11.05 -13.37
C ARG A 58 7.54 9.84 -14.26
N LYS A 59 8.52 8.99 -13.93
CA LYS A 59 8.92 7.85 -14.77
C LYS A 59 7.80 6.82 -14.96
N TYR A 60 6.96 6.62 -13.94
CA TYR A 60 5.92 5.60 -13.91
C TYR A 60 4.50 6.17 -13.99
N GLU A 61 4.37 7.43 -14.44
CA GLU A 61 3.08 8.10 -14.66
C GLU A 61 2.16 8.11 -13.43
N ILE A 62 2.75 8.19 -12.23
CA ILE A 62 2.04 8.28 -10.95
C ILE A 62 1.76 9.76 -10.67
N GLU A 63 1.06 10.41 -11.59
CA GLU A 63 0.93 11.87 -11.63
C GLU A 63 -0.35 12.37 -10.96
N THR A 64 -1.39 11.54 -10.91
CA THR A 64 -2.64 11.89 -10.22
C THR A 64 -2.46 11.80 -8.71
N CYS A 65 -3.16 12.68 -8.01
CA CYS A 65 -3.15 12.73 -6.55
C CYS A 65 -3.60 11.38 -5.94
N MET A 66 -4.53 10.69 -6.62
CA MET A 66 -4.99 9.34 -6.27
C MET A 66 -3.89 8.29 -6.41
N ARG A 67 -3.19 8.25 -7.55
CA ARG A 67 -2.07 7.33 -7.77
C ARG A 67 -0.98 7.54 -6.73
N ARG A 68 -0.63 8.79 -6.43
CA ARG A 68 0.42 9.14 -5.45
C ARG A 68 0.07 8.73 -4.04
N MET A 69 -1.15 9.02 -3.56
CA MET A 69 -1.53 8.63 -2.20
C MET A 69 -1.51 7.12 -2.03
N HIS A 70 -1.99 6.36 -3.03
CA HIS A 70 -1.95 4.89 -2.96
C HIS A 70 -0.52 4.36 -3.03
N PHE A 71 0.28 4.87 -3.95
CA PHE A 71 1.68 4.46 -4.07
C PHE A 71 2.43 4.68 -2.75
N LEU A 72 2.32 5.87 -2.16
CA LEU A 72 2.94 6.20 -0.88
C LEU A 72 2.41 5.31 0.25
N ALA A 73 1.10 5.08 0.34
CA ALA A 73 0.55 4.22 1.38
C ALA A 73 1.11 2.80 1.34
N GLN A 74 1.23 2.23 0.14
CA GLN A 74 1.71 0.87 -0.05
C GLN A 74 3.22 0.77 0.17
N VAL A 75 4.00 1.67 -0.44
CA VAL A 75 5.46 1.77 -0.25
C VAL A 75 5.81 2.00 1.22
N GLY A 76 5.10 2.92 1.87
CA GLY A 76 5.30 3.22 3.28
C GLY A 76 5.04 1.99 4.15
N HIS A 77 4.05 1.17 3.85
CA HIS A 77 3.85 -0.07 4.59
C HIS A 77 4.98 -1.08 4.35
N GLU A 78 5.31 -1.38 3.09
CA GLU A 78 6.29 -2.42 2.74
C GLU A 78 7.71 -2.11 3.25
N SER A 79 8.08 -0.84 3.29
CA SER A 79 9.44 -0.39 3.65
C SER A 79 9.57 0.09 5.10
N GLY A 80 8.51 0.03 5.91
CA GLY A 80 8.50 0.64 7.24
C GLY A 80 8.72 2.16 7.17
N CYS A 81 7.97 2.83 6.31
CA CYS A 81 8.04 4.24 5.98
C CYS A 81 9.43 4.66 5.48
N LEU A 82 9.95 3.94 4.47
CA LEU A 82 11.27 4.17 3.83
C LEU A 82 12.48 3.78 4.69
N LYS A 83 12.27 3.08 5.81
CA LYS A 83 13.34 2.67 6.72
C LYS A 83 14.16 1.51 6.19
N TYR A 84 13.51 0.60 5.46
CA TYR A 84 14.09 -0.66 5.02
C TYR A 84 14.05 -0.77 3.50
N THR A 85 15.22 -0.91 2.89
CA THR A 85 15.39 -1.23 1.46
C THR A 85 15.76 -2.69 1.23
N ALA A 86 15.87 -3.48 2.30
CA ALA A 86 16.14 -4.91 2.25
C ALA A 86 15.45 -5.63 3.41
N GLU A 87 14.99 -6.84 3.14
CA GLU A 87 14.47 -7.76 4.14
C GLU A 87 15.57 -8.09 5.16
N ILE A 88 15.18 -8.07 6.44
CA ILE A 88 16.00 -8.53 7.55
C ILE A 88 15.71 -10.02 7.73
N LEU A 89 16.69 -10.86 7.39
CA LEU A 89 16.55 -12.30 7.55
C LEU A 89 16.70 -12.71 9.03
N PRO A 90 15.97 -13.74 9.48
CA PRO A 90 16.16 -14.29 10.81
C PRO A 90 17.61 -14.75 11.04
N LYS A 91 18.06 -14.70 12.29
CA LYS A 91 19.40 -15.16 12.66
C LYS A 91 19.61 -16.61 12.21
N GLY A 92 20.70 -16.85 11.47
CA GLY A 92 21.06 -18.18 10.95
C GLY A 92 20.42 -18.55 9.61
N VAL A 93 19.53 -17.71 9.06
CA VAL A 93 18.98 -17.91 7.71
C VAL A 93 19.89 -17.22 6.69
N SER A 94 20.45 -18.00 5.78
CA SER A 94 21.24 -17.48 4.65
C SER A 94 20.32 -16.96 3.55
N GLU A 95 20.71 -15.87 2.88
CA GLU A 95 19.98 -15.39 1.71
C GLU A 95 19.83 -16.47 0.63
N SER A 96 20.86 -17.31 0.43
CA SER A 96 20.80 -18.44 -0.51
C SER A 96 19.69 -19.46 -0.22
N SER A 97 19.12 -19.45 0.99
CA SER A 97 18.07 -20.38 1.41
C SER A 97 16.65 -19.81 1.28
N VAL A 98 16.52 -18.56 0.84
CA VAL A 98 15.21 -17.89 0.68
C VAL A 98 15.06 -17.36 -0.74
N TYR A 99 13.87 -17.55 -1.32
CA TYR A 99 13.49 -16.99 -2.63
C TYR A 99 14.56 -17.19 -3.72
N ASP A 100 15.11 -18.39 -3.84
CA ASP A 100 16.19 -18.75 -4.76
C ASP A 100 17.48 -17.93 -4.63
N GLY A 101 17.77 -17.36 -3.46
CA GLY A 101 18.90 -16.47 -3.25
C GLY A 101 18.58 -14.99 -3.44
N TYR A 102 17.31 -14.60 -3.57
CA TYR A 102 16.88 -13.25 -3.91
C TYR A 102 15.83 -12.76 -2.90
N LYS A 103 16.30 -12.46 -1.68
CA LYS A 103 15.49 -11.89 -0.59
C LYS A 103 14.82 -10.57 -0.98
N GLY A 104 13.86 -10.10 -0.19
CA GLY A 104 13.18 -8.84 -0.44
C GLY A 104 14.17 -7.66 -0.52
N ARG A 105 14.12 -6.89 -1.61
CA ARG A 105 14.81 -5.58 -1.73
C ARG A 105 13.97 -4.52 -2.40
N GLY A 106 14.38 -3.27 -2.22
CA GLY A 106 13.68 -2.09 -2.66
C GLY A 106 12.48 -1.74 -1.78
N LEU A 107 11.84 -0.62 -2.07
CA LEU A 107 10.77 -0.08 -1.22
C LEU A 107 9.48 -0.90 -1.24
N ILE A 108 9.31 -1.78 -2.23
CA ILE A 108 8.17 -2.72 -2.33
C ILE A 108 8.58 -4.18 -2.10
N GLN A 109 9.85 -4.43 -1.74
CA GLN A 109 10.38 -5.76 -1.42
C GLN A 109 10.19 -6.78 -2.56
N ILE A 110 10.72 -6.49 -3.75
CA ILE A 110 10.74 -7.49 -4.83
C ILE A 110 11.57 -8.70 -4.38
N THR A 111 11.07 -9.90 -4.65
CA THR A 111 11.64 -11.20 -4.23
C THR A 111 11.75 -12.13 -5.44
N TRP A 112 12.52 -13.22 -5.31
CA TRP A 112 12.76 -14.24 -6.34
C TRP A 112 13.61 -13.77 -7.52
N LYS A 113 14.48 -14.67 -8.01
CA LYS A 113 15.38 -14.41 -9.14
C LYS A 113 14.66 -13.82 -10.35
N ALA A 114 13.50 -14.40 -10.70
CA ALA A 114 12.74 -13.99 -11.87
C ALA A 114 12.30 -12.52 -11.83
N ASN A 115 12.01 -11.94 -10.66
CA ASN A 115 11.63 -10.52 -10.58
C ASN A 115 12.85 -9.60 -10.67
N TYR A 116 14.00 -10.02 -10.12
CA TYR A 116 15.27 -9.32 -10.30
C TYR A 116 15.69 -9.28 -11.77
N GLU A 117 15.56 -10.41 -12.48
CA GLU A 117 15.83 -10.49 -13.92
C GLU A 117 14.93 -9.54 -14.73
N LYS A 118 13.60 -9.58 -14.48
CA LYS A 118 12.66 -8.72 -15.20
C LYS A 118 12.90 -7.24 -14.96
N TYR A 119 13.15 -6.85 -13.71
CA TYR A 119 13.45 -5.46 -13.39
C TYR A 119 14.80 -5.03 -13.97
N GLY A 120 15.84 -5.86 -13.83
CA GLY A 120 17.16 -5.60 -14.41
C GLY A 120 17.09 -5.42 -15.93
N TYR A 121 16.37 -6.29 -16.62
CA TYR A 121 16.10 -6.16 -18.05
C TYR A 121 15.39 -4.84 -18.38
N PHE A 122 14.36 -4.48 -17.61
CA PHE A 122 13.58 -3.25 -17.82
C PHE A 122 14.44 -1.98 -17.74
N ILE A 123 15.42 -1.92 -16.83
CA ILE A 123 16.31 -0.76 -16.66
C ILE A 123 17.67 -0.93 -17.37
N GLY A 124 17.88 -2.02 -18.10
CA GLY A 124 19.17 -2.31 -18.76
C GLY A 124 20.34 -2.50 -17.79
N LYS A 125 20.09 -3.08 -16.60
CA LYS A 125 21.10 -3.27 -15.54
C LYS A 125 21.19 -4.71 -15.09
N GLU A 126 22.41 -5.23 -14.94
CA GLU A 126 22.65 -6.55 -14.35
C GLU A 126 22.43 -6.51 -12.83
N LEU A 127 21.41 -7.23 -12.34
CA LEU A 127 20.98 -7.24 -10.94
C LEU A 127 21.05 -8.63 -10.29
N LEU A 128 21.68 -9.61 -10.95
CA LEU A 128 21.84 -10.95 -10.41
C LEU A 128 23.12 -11.13 -9.61
N GLU A 129 23.17 -12.25 -8.88
CA GLU A 129 24.35 -12.71 -8.16
C GLU A 129 24.93 -11.63 -7.23
N LYS A 130 26.16 -11.17 -7.48
CA LYS A 130 26.84 -10.16 -6.67
C LYS A 130 26.23 -8.75 -6.80
N ASN A 131 25.41 -8.50 -7.82
CA ASN A 131 24.84 -7.19 -8.11
C ASN A 131 23.47 -6.95 -7.49
N LYS A 132 22.83 -7.98 -6.92
CA LYS A 132 21.48 -7.89 -6.34
C LYS A 132 21.35 -6.88 -5.19
N SER A 133 22.42 -6.61 -4.45
CA SER A 133 22.42 -5.61 -3.37
C SER A 133 22.34 -4.17 -3.86
N GLN A 134 22.53 -3.91 -5.16
CA GLN A 134 22.36 -2.56 -5.71
C GLN A 134 20.92 -2.04 -5.56
N LEU A 135 19.94 -2.95 -5.47
CA LEU A 135 18.53 -2.61 -5.18
C LEU A 135 18.28 -2.02 -3.79
N GLU A 136 19.29 -2.02 -2.92
CA GLU A 136 19.20 -1.44 -1.58
C GLU A 136 19.48 0.07 -1.57
N ALA A 137 20.07 0.61 -2.65
CA ALA A 137 20.35 2.04 -2.81
C ALA A 137 19.05 2.83 -3.09
N GLU A 138 18.97 4.08 -2.62
CA GLU A 138 17.73 4.87 -2.60
C GLU A 138 17.09 5.02 -4.00
N ASP A 139 17.92 5.17 -5.02
CA ASP A 139 17.50 5.31 -6.41
C ASP A 139 16.81 4.04 -6.91
N LEU A 140 17.50 2.90 -6.87
CA LEU A 140 16.99 1.62 -7.35
C LEU A 140 15.91 1.05 -6.44
N ALA A 141 15.97 1.31 -5.14
CA ALA A 141 14.95 0.90 -4.19
C ALA A 141 13.62 1.57 -4.50
N THR A 142 13.64 2.84 -4.88
CA THR A 142 12.43 3.58 -5.24
C THR A 142 11.99 3.29 -6.66
N ASP A 143 12.93 3.19 -7.59
CA ASP A 143 12.64 2.92 -8.99
C ASP A 143 12.01 1.53 -9.18
N SER A 144 12.50 0.51 -8.48
CA SER A 144 11.91 -0.84 -8.50
C SER A 144 10.48 -0.87 -7.94
N ALA A 145 10.15 0.00 -6.98
CA ALA A 145 8.78 0.13 -6.48
C ALA A 145 7.85 0.73 -7.55
N GLY A 146 8.29 1.76 -8.27
CA GLY A 146 7.55 2.33 -9.40
C GLY A 146 7.39 1.34 -10.57
N TRP A 147 8.42 0.56 -10.86
CA TRP A 147 8.35 -0.52 -11.86
C TRP A 147 7.36 -1.61 -11.44
N PHE A 148 7.41 -2.06 -10.19
CA PHE A 148 6.46 -3.07 -9.71
C PHE A 148 5.02 -2.56 -9.77
N TRP A 149 4.80 -1.29 -9.42
CA TRP A 149 3.50 -0.64 -9.48
C TRP A 149 2.85 -0.65 -10.88
N THR A 150 3.66 -0.52 -11.93
CA THR A 150 3.16 -0.34 -13.31
C THR A 150 3.36 -1.54 -14.23
N ASN A 151 4.51 -2.21 -14.14
CA ASN A 151 4.96 -3.25 -15.06
C ASN A 151 5.21 -4.61 -14.39
N GLY A 152 5.74 -4.61 -13.16
CA GLY A 152 6.20 -5.82 -12.47
C GLY A 152 5.13 -6.57 -11.68
N GLY A 153 4.05 -5.88 -11.32
CA GLY A 153 2.93 -6.43 -10.57
C GLY A 153 1.99 -7.29 -11.42
N VAL A 154 0.88 -7.71 -10.82
CA VAL A 154 -0.16 -8.52 -11.49
C VAL A 154 -0.95 -7.73 -12.54
N PHE A 155 -0.98 -6.41 -12.42
CA PHE A 155 -1.58 -5.45 -13.35
C PHE A 155 -0.98 -4.07 -13.06
N ASN A 156 -1.22 -3.10 -13.97
CA ASN A 156 -0.83 -1.72 -13.76
C ASN A 156 -1.72 -1.06 -12.68
N MET A 157 -1.17 -0.76 -11.51
CA MET A 157 -1.93 -0.25 -10.37
C MET A 157 -2.41 1.20 -10.54
N ASN A 158 -1.90 1.94 -11.54
CA ASN A 158 -2.45 3.26 -11.88
C ASN A 158 -3.94 3.15 -12.21
N THR A 159 -4.36 2.10 -12.94
CA THR A 159 -5.75 1.92 -13.37
C THR A 159 -6.70 1.57 -12.23
N THR A 160 -6.18 1.05 -11.11
CA THR A 160 -6.95 0.77 -9.88
C THR A 160 -6.87 1.89 -8.86
N ALA A 161 -5.80 2.69 -8.89
CA ALA A 161 -5.64 3.80 -7.97
C ALA A 161 -6.54 4.98 -8.33
N ASP A 162 -6.73 5.26 -9.62
CA ASP A 162 -7.63 6.33 -10.08
C ASP A 162 -9.09 6.16 -9.56
N PRO A 163 -9.72 4.97 -9.61
CA PRO A 163 -11.04 4.73 -9.00
C PRO A 163 -11.01 4.49 -7.47
N ASN A 164 -9.88 4.73 -6.80
CA ASN A 164 -9.68 4.50 -5.37
C ASN A 164 -9.84 3.05 -4.87
N ASP A 165 -9.49 2.04 -5.69
CA ASP A 165 -9.64 0.62 -5.30
C ASP A 165 -8.51 0.13 -4.38
N PHE A 166 -8.52 0.62 -3.14
CA PHE A 166 -7.54 0.28 -2.11
C PHE A 166 -7.47 -1.22 -1.81
N ILE A 167 -8.61 -1.92 -1.86
CA ILE A 167 -8.72 -3.35 -1.56
C ILE A 167 -7.96 -4.14 -2.62
N ALA A 168 -8.19 -3.85 -3.91
CA ALA A 168 -7.51 -4.54 -5.00
C ALA A 168 -6.01 -4.28 -5.00
N ILE A 169 -5.59 -3.02 -4.78
CA ILE A 169 -4.18 -2.66 -4.69
C ILE A 169 -3.50 -3.42 -3.53
N THR A 170 -4.11 -3.41 -2.34
CA THR A 170 -3.53 -4.05 -1.17
C THR A 170 -3.33 -5.55 -1.36
N ILE A 171 -4.35 -6.25 -1.88
CA ILE A 171 -4.22 -7.70 -2.09
C ILE A 171 -3.30 -8.04 -3.27
N ALA A 172 -3.19 -7.16 -4.28
CA ALA A 172 -2.24 -7.34 -5.38
C ALA A 172 -0.79 -7.29 -4.91
N ILE A 173 -0.48 -6.39 -3.97
CA ILE A 173 0.87 -6.21 -3.43
C ILE A 173 1.18 -7.28 -2.36
N ASN A 174 0.32 -7.41 -1.35
CA ASN A 174 0.60 -8.27 -0.20
C ASN A 174 0.25 -9.75 -0.45
N GLY A 175 -0.56 -10.02 -1.48
CA GLY A 175 -1.16 -11.33 -1.70
C GLY A 175 -2.27 -11.66 -0.70
N GLY A 176 -2.59 -10.79 0.26
CA GLY A 176 -3.62 -10.89 1.31
C GLY A 176 -3.91 -9.51 1.91
N PHE A 177 -4.44 -9.45 3.13
CA PHE A 177 -4.74 -8.17 3.82
C PHE A 177 -3.88 -7.95 5.07
N ASN A 178 -2.64 -8.45 5.07
CA ASN A 178 -1.73 -8.16 6.18
C ASN A 178 -1.37 -6.66 6.15
N GLY A 179 -1.44 -6.04 7.33
CA GLY A 179 -1.14 -4.63 7.47
C GLY A 179 -2.15 -3.65 6.86
N PHE A 180 -3.35 -4.12 6.50
CA PHE A 180 -4.41 -3.31 5.89
C PHE A 180 -4.70 -2.01 6.67
N GLU A 181 -4.86 -2.07 7.99
CA GLU A 181 -5.13 -0.87 8.80
C GLU A 181 -3.96 0.13 8.77
N HIS A 182 -2.72 -0.36 8.77
CA HIS A 182 -1.56 0.52 8.68
C HIS A 182 -1.44 1.16 7.28
N ARG A 183 -1.70 0.40 6.21
CA ARG A 183 -1.79 0.97 4.85
C ARG A 183 -2.89 2.03 4.77
N LYS A 184 -4.06 1.74 5.36
CA LYS A 184 -5.20 2.67 5.40
C LYS A 184 -4.86 3.95 6.16
N SER A 185 -4.13 3.87 7.28
CA SER A 185 -3.68 5.06 7.99
C SER A 185 -2.69 5.90 7.16
N LEU A 186 -1.75 5.26 6.47
CA LEU A 186 -0.81 5.95 5.57
C LEU A 186 -1.50 6.58 4.36
N LEU A 187 -2.52 5.91 3.84
CA LEU A 187 -3.36 6.43 2.76
C LEU A 187 -4.11 7.68 3.22
N LYS A 188 -4.69 7.66 4.43
CA LYS A 188 -5.34 8.83 5.02
C LYS A 188 -4.36 9.99 5.21
N ASN A 189 -3.18 9.74 5.75
CA ASN A 189 -2.15 10.77 5.90
C ASN A 189 -1.78 11.39 4.55
N SER A 190 -1.60 10.55 3.53
CA SER A 190 -1.28 10.99 2.17
C SER A 190 -2.44 11.77 1.54
N TYR A 191 -3.68 11.34 1.76
CA TYR A 191 -4.88 12.05 1.30
C TYR A 191 -4.96 13.47 1.86
N ASP A 192 -4.74 13.62 3.17
CA ASP A 192 -4.77 14.91 3.88
C ASP A 192 -3.58 15.81 3.48
N SER A 193 -2.38 15.22 3.42
CA SER A 193 -1.12 15.91 3.12
C SER A 193 -1.06 16.43 1.69
N LEU A 194 -1.43 15.58 0.72
CA LEU A 194 -1.40 15.92 -0.71
C LEU A 194 -2.60 16.80 -1.15
N ASN A 195 -3.43 17.23 -0.19
CA ASN A 195 -4.60 18.07 -0.37
C ASN A 195 -5.56 17.53 -1.46
N VAL A 196 -5.82 16.21 -1.42
CA VAL A 196 -6.57 15.49 -2.48
C VAL A 196 -8.01 16.03 -2.61
N THR A 197 -8.64 16.46 -1.52
CA THR A 197 -9.98 17.07 -1.53
C THR A 197 -10.08 18.32 -2.39
N ALA A 198 -9.01 19.12 -2.46
CA ALA A 198 -8.94 20.36 -3.24
C ALA A 198 -8.56 20.12 -4.71
N CYS A 199 -8.39 18.85 -5.13
CA CYS A 199 -7.97 18.54 -6.48
C CYS A 199 -9.09 18.81 -7.50
N LYS A 200 -8.89 19.84 -8.33
CA LYS A 200 -9.80 20.20 -9.43
C LYS A 200 -9.95 19.07 -10.45
N ASN A 201 -8.87 18.36 -10.76
CA ASN A 201 -8.90 17.20 -11.66
C ASN A 201 -9.73 16.05 -11.07
N LEU A 202 -9.72 15.88 -9.74
CA LEU A 202 -10.58 14.91 -9.06
C LEU A 202 -12.04 15.38 -9.02
N ALA A 203 -12.30 16.69 -8.90
CA ALA A 203 -13.66 17.23 -8.97
C ALA A 203 -14.32 16.96 -10.34
N VAL A 204 -13.59 17.15 -11.44
CA VAL A 204 -14.07 16.81 -12.80
C VAL A 204 -14.24 15.29 -12.96
N LEU A 205 -13.30 14.50 -12.45
CA LEU A 205 -13.41 13.03 -12.44
C LEU A 205 -14.66 12.59 -11.64
N ARG A 206 -14.94 13.22 -10.49
CA ARG A 206 -16.11 12.94 -9.64
C ARG A 206 -17.43 13.12 -10.37
N GLU A 207 -17.57 14.18 -11.18
CA GLU A 207 -18.81 14.44 -11.93
C GLU A 207 -19.11 13.36 -12.97
N SER A 208 -18.05 12.78 -13.55
CA SER A 208 -18.17 11.72 -14.57
C SER A 208 -18.22 10.30 -14.00
N MET A 209 -18.04 10.14 -12.68
CA MET A 209 -18.04 8.84 -12.01
C MET A 209 -19.46 8.40 -11.57
N PRO A 210 -19.77 7.09 -11.64
CA PRO A 210 -20.96 6.53 -10.99
C PRO A 210 -21.01 6.88 -9.49
N ASP A 211 -22.21 6.97 -8.91
CA ASP A 211 -22.38 7.37 -7.50
C ASP A 211 -21.69 6.42 -6.51
N GLU A 212 -21.54 5.16 -6.89
CA GLU A 212 -20.78 4.15 -6.16
C GLU A 212 -19.28 4.49 -6.09
N ALA A 213 -18.70 5.00 -7.18
CA ALA A 213 -17.30 5.43 -7.22
C ALA A 213 -17.08 6.75 -6.45
N LYS A 214 -18.11 7.59 -6.33
CA LYS A 214 -18.04 8.79 -5.46
C LYS A 214 -17.95 8.42 -3.98
N LYS A 215 -18.65 7.36 -3.54
CA LYS A 215 -18.59 6.85 -2.15
C LYS A 215 -17.23 6.23 -1.83
N ALA A 216 -16.62 5.56 -2.80
CA ALA A 216 -15.30 4.95 -2.66
C ALA A 216 -14.18 5.96 -2.38
N LEU A 217 -14.36 7.27 -2.61
CA LEU A 217 -13.36 8.32 -2.35
C LEU A 217 -13.23 8.72 -0.87
N ALA A 218 -14.13 8.26 0.01
CA ALA A 218 -13.96 8.39 1.45
C ALA A 218 -12.84 7.44 1.90
N VAL A 219 -11.68 7.99 2.32
CA VAL A 219 -10.48 7.18 2.64
C VAL A 219 -10.61 6.34 3.91
N ASP A 220 -11.75 6.44 4.60
CA ASP A 220 -12.11 5.76 5.83
C ASP A 220 -13.06 4.56 5.62
N GLU A 221 -13.67 4.38 4.45
CA GLU A 221 -14.59 3.25 4.19
C GLU A 221 -14.32 2.59 2.83
N TYR A 222 -13.92 1.32 2.88
CA TYR A 222 -13.72 0.50 1.68
C TYR A 222 -14.57 -0.77 1.76
N GLN A 223 -15.47 -0.96 0.80
CA GLN A 223 -16.35 -2.12 0.75
C GLN A 223 -15.89 -3.07 -0.35
N LEU A 224 -15.89 -4.38 -0.06
CA LEU A 224 -15.44 -5.38 -1.02
C LEU A 224 -16.22 -5.28 -2.35
N LYS A 225 -17.53 -5.03 -2.29
CA LYS A 225 -18.43 -4.96 -3.47
C LYS A 225 -18.04 -3.88 -4.50
N ASP A 226 -17.35 -2.84 -4.05
CA ASP A 226 -16.91 -1.73 -4.90
C ASP A 226 -15.52 -1.99 -5.50
N SER A 227 -14.86 -3.09 -5.10
CA SER A 227 -13.53 -3.48 -5.56
C SER A 227 -13.60 -4.52 -6.68
N ILE A 228 -12.66 -4.46 -7.63
CA ILE A 228 -12.47 -5.54 -8.60
C ILE A 228 -12.13 -6.88 -7.93
N ALA A 229 -11.63 -6.84 -6.69
CA ALA A 229 -11.41 -8.00 -5.85
C ALA A 229 -12.70 -8.79 -5.57
N PHE A 230 -13.87 -8.16 -5.62
CA PHE A 230 -15.19 -8.79 -5.44
C PHE A 230 -15.44 -9.95 -6.40
N ASN A 231 -14.87 -9.88 -7.61
CA ASN A 231 -15.09 -10.86 -8.67
C ASN A 231 -13.99 -11.93 -8.73
N ASN A 232 -13.06 -11.93 -7.76
CA ASN A 232 -12.00 -12.92 -7.66
C ASN A 232 -12.25 -13.83 -6.43
N PRO A 233 -12.43 -15.16 -6.59
CA PRO A 233 -12.73 -16.04 -5.47
C PRO A 233 -11.63 -16.07 -4.42
N ARG A 234 -10.35 -16.00 -4.82
CA ARG A 234 -9.22 -15.95 -3.88
C ARG A 234 -9.28 -14.68 -3.05
N SER A 235 -9.61 -13.55 -3.67
CA SER A 235 -9.68 -12.26 -2.99
C SER A 235 -10.91 -12.12 -2.09
N ALA A 236 -12.08 -12.58 -2.55
CA ALA A 236 -13.30 -12.62 -1.74
C ALA A 236 -13.11 -13.49 -0.49
N PHE A 237 -12.50 -14.67 -0.63
CA PHE A 237 -12.16 -15.51 0.52
C PHE A 237 -11.18 -14.81 1.45
N ALA A 238 -10.13 -14.16 0.92
CA ALA A 238 -9.16 -13.43 1.73
C ALA A 238 -9.82 -12.32 2.54
N TRP A 239 -10.79 -11.60 1.95
CA TRP A 239 -11.54 -10.56 2.63
C TRP A 239 -12.29 -11.13 3.83
N GLY A 240 -13.02 -12.22 3.62
CA GLY A 240 -13.68 -12.96 4.70
C GLY A 240 -12.69 -13.39 5.77
N TYR A 241 -11.63 -14.07 5.35
CA TYR A 241 -10.68 -14.74 6.24
C TYR A 241 -9.81 -13.80 7.07
N TRP A 242 -9.50 -12.59 6.60
CA TRP A 242 -8.78 -11.60 7.40
C TRP A 242 -9.69 -10.91 8.41
N HIS A 243 -10.95 -10.62 8.07
CA HIS A 243 -11.89 -9.96 8.97
C HIS A 243 -12.55 -10.92 9.97
N ASP A 244 -12.52 -12.23 9.73
CA ASP A 244 -13.13 -13.24 10.60
C ASP A 244 -12.54 -13.21 12.03
N PRO A 245 -13.36 -12.96 13.07
CA PRO A 245 -12.94 -12.99 14.48
C PRO A 245 -12.34 -14.32 14.93
N ASN A 246 -12.68 -15.43 14.27
CA ASN A 246 -12.14 -16.76 14.58
C ASN A 246 -10.83 -17.07 13.84
N SER A 247 -10.46 -16.23 12.86
CA SER A 247 -9.23 -16.41 12.09
C SER A 247 -8.03 -15.81 12.82
N LYS A 248 -6.91 -16.53 12.80
CA LYS A 248 -5.61 -16.05 13.33
C LYS A 248 -4.92 -15.01 12.45
N ARG A 249 -5.49 -14.67 11.29
CA ARG A 249 -4.94 -13.63 10.40
C ARG A 249 -4.99 -12.27 11.08
N SER A 250 -3.95 -11.46 10.88
CA SER A 250 -3.83 -10.11 11.39
C SER A 250 -3.73 -9.11 10.23
N GLY A 251 -3.96 -7.83 10.53
CA GLY A 251 -3.81 -6.74 9.57
C GLY A 251 -5.08 -5.94 9.32
N THR A 252 -6.26 -6.52 9.55
CA THR A 252 -7.57 -5.86 9.47
C THR A 252 -8.22 -5.79 10.84
N LYS A 253 -9.16 -4.86 11.04
CA LYS A 253 -10.10 -4.94 12.16
C LYS A 253 -10.95 -6.21 12.03
N LYS A 254 -11.14 -6.95 13.13
CA LYS A 254 -12.04 -8.11 13.17
C LYS A 254 -13.48 -7.65 13.18
N ASP A 255 -14.27 -8.17 12.25
CA ASP A 255 -15.66 -7.77 12.07
C ASP A 255 -16.45 -8.92 11.42
N LYS A 256 -17.50 -9.37 12.11
CA LYS A 256 -18.27 -10.56 11.70
C LYS A 256 -19.01 -10.30 10.39
N GLU A 257 -19.69 -9.16 10.27
CA GLU A 257 -20.49 -8.79 9.10
C GLU A 257 -19.62 -8.66 7.85
N THR A 258 -18.48 -7.97 7.97
CA THR A 258 -17.47 -7.85 6.90
C THR A 258 -16.91 -9.21 6.51
N SER A 259 -16.68 -10.10 7.49
CA SER A 259 -16.18 -11.45 7.19
C SER A 259 -17.21 -12.28 6.42
N ILE A 260 -18.48 -12.22 6.84
CA ILE A 260 -19.62 -12.89 6.19
C ILE A 260 -19.77 -12.40 4.75
N ALA A 261 -19.69 -11.09 4.49
CA ALA A 261 -19.78 -10.56 3.13
C ALA A 261 -18.71 -11.13 2.19
N GLY A 262 -17.47 -11.29 2.67
CA GLY A 262 -16.39 -11.91 1.89
C GLY A 262 -16.59 -13.41 1.65
N TYR A 263 -16.96 -14.15 2.69
CA TYR A 263 -17.20 -15.60 2.58
C TYR A 263 -18.41 -15.93 1.71
N GLN A 264 -19.52 -15.20 1.88
CA GLN A 264 -20.69 -15.33 1.03
C GLN A 264 -20.31 -15.14 -0.44
N ARG A 265 -19.59 -14.06 -0.75
CA ARG A 265 -19.16 -13.80 -2.13
C ARG A 265 -18.24 -14.91 -2.67
N PHE A 266 -17.33 -15.43 -1.85
CA PHE A 266 -16.51 -16.56 -2.24
C PHE A 266 -17.35 -17.78 -2.62
N LEU A 267 -18.34 -18.15 -1.79
CA LEU A 267 -19.24 -19.28 -2.04
C LEU A 267 -20.02 -19.13 -3.36
N GLU A 268 -20.59 -17.95 -3.61
CA GLU A 268 -21.30 -17.63 -4.85
C GLU A 268 -20.41 -17.80 -6.10
N LEU A 269 -19.14 -17.40 -6.01
CA LEU A 269 -18.20 -17.49 -7.14
C LEU A 269 -17.80 -18.95 -7.42
N ILE A 270 -17.56 -19.74 -6.38
CA ILE A 270 -17.11 -21.13 -6.56
C ILE A 270 -18.24 -22.09 -6.96
N GLU A 271 -19.49 -21.76 -6.65
CA GLU A 271 -20.67 -22.46 -7.15
C GLU A 271 -20.74 -22.38 -8.67
N LYS A 272 -20.46 -21.20 -9.24
CA LYS A 272 -20.41 -20.99 -10.71
C LYS A 272 -19.19 -21.63 -11.35
N LYS A 273 -18.03 -21.53 -10.69
CA LYS A 273 -16.77 -22.06 -11.20
C LYS A 273 -15.89 -22.53 -10.04
N PRO A 274 -15.70 -23.85 -9.86
CA PRO A 274 -14.92 -24.38 -8.74
C PRO A 274 -13.51 -23.79 -8.67
N PHE A 275 -13.13 -23.34 -7.47
CA PHE A 275 -11.77 -22.88 -7.20
C PHE A 275 -10.84 -24.10 -7.00
N LYS A 276 -9.74 -24.16 -7.76
CA LYS A 276 -8.90 -25.38 -7.84
C LYS A 276 -7.49 -25.23 -7.23
N LYS A 277 -7.11 -24.04 -6.77
CA LYS A 277 -5.74 -23.73 -6.34
C LYS A 277 -5.66 -23.65 -4.81
N LYS A 278 -4.53 -24.06 -4.22
CA LYS A 278 -4.25 -23.75 -2.81
C LYS A 278 -4.05 -22.24 -2.65
N ALA A 279 -4.51 -21.68 -1.53
CA ALA A 279 -4.27 -20.29 -1.18
C ALA A 279 -4.21 -20.13 0.33
N PHE A 280 -3.40 -19.20 0.83
CA PHE A 280 -3.31 -18.88 2.27
C PHE A 280 -2.97 -20.08 3.18
N GLY A 281 -2.27 -21.08 2.64
CA GLY A 281 -1.97 -22.33 3.35
C GLY A 281 -3.13 -23.33 3.42
N LEU A 282 -4.22 -23.09 2.68
CA LEU A 282 -5.44 -23.89 2.68
C LEU A 282 -5.67 -24.56 1.32
N THR A 283 -6.26 -25.75 1.35
CA THR A 283 -6.84 -26.39 0.17
C THR A 283 -8.20 -25.76 -0.17
N PRO A 284 -8.68 -25.88 -1.42
CA PRO A 284 -10.01 -25.41 -1.77
C PRO A 284 -11.14 -25.95 -0.86
N ILE A 285 -11.07 -27.24 -0.49
CA ILE A 285 -12.05 -27.87 0.41
C ILE A 285 -12.01 -27.23 1.81
N GLN A 286 -10.82 -26.93 2.33
CA GLN A 286 -10.69 -26.23 3.62
C GLN A 286 -11.24 -24.81 3.55
N MET A 287 -10.98 -24.08 2.47
CA MET A 287 -11.53 -22.73 2.27
C MET A 287 -13.06 -22.76 2.23
N GLU A 288 -13.65 -23.66 1.44
CA GLU A 288 -15.09 -23.82 1.36
C GLU A 288 -15.72 -24.19 2.71
N LYS A 289 -15.11 -25.12 3.45
CA LYS A 289 -15.57 -25.48 4.79
C LYS A 289 -15.55 -24.29 5.74
N ILE A 290 -14.44 -23.55 5.80
CA ILE A 290 -14.32 -22.35 6.67
C ILE A 290 -15.41 -21.34 6.34
N ALA A 291 -15.63 -21.08 5.05
CA ALA A 291 -16.65 -20.13 4.60
C ALA A 291 -18.06 -20.61 5.01
N LYS A 292 -18.40 -21.89 4.79
CA LYS A 292 -19.70 -22.46 5.18
C LYS A 292 -19.92 -22.43 6.70
N ASP A 293 -18.91 -22.83 7.48
CA ASP A 293 -18.98 -22.86 8.94
C ASP A 293 -19.19 -21.43 9.50
N ALA A 294 -18.55 -20.42 8.91
CA ALA A 294 -18.74 -19.01 9.28
C ALA A 294 -20.16 -18.51 9.02
N MET A 295 -20.81 -18.98 7.94
CA MET A 295 -22.20 -18.62 7.60
C MET A 295 -23.24 -19.27 8.54
N GLN A 296 -22.92 -20.41 9.17
CA GLN A 296 -23.87 -21.18 9.99
C GLN A 296 -23.89 -20.75 11.47
N LYS A 297 -22.86 -20.05 11.94
CA LYS A 297 -22.79 -19.56 13.33
C LYS A 297 -23.71 -18.35 13.52
N LYS A 298 -25.00 -18.62 13.74
CA LYS A 298 -25.91 -17.66 14.39
C LYS A 298 -25.43 -17.43 15.83
N ASP A 299 -25.60 -16.19 16.29
CA ASP A 299 -25.15 -15.70 17.59
C ASP A 299 -25.60 -16.56 18.79
#